data_AF-A0A3B9AFR5-F1
#
_entry.id   AF-A0A3B9AFR5-F1
#
_cell.length_a   1.000
_cell.length_b   1.000
_cell.length_c   1.000
_cell.angle_alpha   90.00
_cell.angle_beta   90.00
_cell.angle_gamma   90.00
#
_symmetry.space_group_name_H-M   'P 1'
#
loop_
_entity.id
_entity.type
_entity.pdbx_description
1 polymer ?
#
loop_
_entity_poly.entity_id
_entity_poly.type
_entity_poly.pdbx_seq_one_letter_code
_entity_poly.pdbx_strand_id
1 'polypeptide(L)' 'SRPEMTDASVSGRADCVMLNKGPFIVAGVRVLNDILLRMRSHQQKKTARLRALRWSAQSK' A
#
# COMPACT_ATOMS: atom_id res chain seq x y z
N SER A 1 13.14 -1.07 -6.31
CA SER A 1 11.85 -0.72 -6.93
C SER A 1 10.90 -0.18 -5.85
N ARG A 2 10.27 0.98 -6.08
CA ARG A 2 9.18 1.51 -5.23
C ARG A 2 7.79 1.27 -5.83
N PRO A 3 7.60 1.35 -7.16
CA PRO A 3 6.31 1.07 -7.78
C PRO A 3 5.76 -0.32 -7.43
N GLU A 4 6.61 -1.34 -7.47
CA GLU A 4 6.23 -2.74 -7.15
C GLU A 4 5.73 -2.90 -5.71
N MET A 5 6.36 -2.22 -4.73
CA MET A 5 5.89 -2.25 -3.35
C MET A 5 4.55 -1.54 -3.17
N THR A 6 4.38 -0.39 -3.84
CA THR A 6 3.10 0.33 -3.83
C THR A 6 1.99 -0.53 -4.46
N ASP A 7 2.26 -1.15 -5.60
CA ASP A 7 1.30 -2.03 -6.28
C ASP A 7 0.90 -3.23 -5.40
N ALA A 8 1.86 -3.93 -4.80
CA ALA A 8 1.60 -5.02 -3.85
C ALA A 8 0.84 -4.58 -2.59
N SER A 9 1.00 -3.33 -2.15
CA SER A 9 0.24 -2.79 -1.02
C SER A 9 -1.20 -2.44 -1.39
N VAL A 10 -1.41 -1.90 -2.59
CA VAL A 10 -2.74 -1.52 -3.12
C VAL A 10 -3.53 -2.76 -3.51
N SER A 11 -2.87 -3.83 -3.97
CA SER A 11 -3.50 -5.08 -4.37
C SER A 11 -4.21 -5.82 -3.24
N GLY A 12 -3.95 -5.48 -1.96
CA GLY A 12 -4.68 -6.03 -0.81
C GLY A 12 -6.17 -5.69 -0.75
N ARG A 13 -6.68 -4.92 -1.72
CA ARG A 13 -8.11 -4.67 -1.94
C ARG A 13 -8.72 -5.49 -3.08
N ALA A 14 -7.90 -6.18 -3.86
CA ALA A 14 -8.35 -7.04 -4.94
C ALA A 14 -8.69 -8.44 -4.40
N ASP A 15 -9.60 -9.14 -5.06
CA ASP A 15 -9.94 -10.52 -4.72
C ASP A 15 -8.80 -11.50 -5.09
N CYS A 16 -8.04 -11.17 -6.15
CA CYS A 16 -6.96 -11.99 -6.68
C CYS A 16 -5.76 -11.12 -7.09
N VAL A 17 -4.55 -11.65 -6.89
CA VAL A 17 -3.30 -11.04 -7.36
C VAL A 17 -2.56 -12.05 -8.24
N MET A 18 -2.13 -11.61 -9.41
CA MET A 18 -1.37 -12.42 -10.37
C MET A 18 0.13 -12.14 -10.20
N LEU A 19 0.95 -13.18 -10.21
CA LEU A 19 2.41 -13.05 -10.28
C LEU A 19 2.91 -13.58 -11.63
N ASN A 20 3.78 -12.82 -12.28
CA ASN A 20 4.46 -13.29 -13.48
C ASN A 20 5.49 -14.36 -13.10
N LYS A 21 5.65 -15.36 -13.98
CA LYS A 21 6.65 -16.43 -13.80
C LYS A 21 8.06 -15.84 -13.81
N GLY A 22 8.92 -16.33 -12.93
CA GLY A 22 10.32 -15.97 -12.87
C GLY A 22 11.12 -16.82 -11.89
N PRO A 23 12.46 -16.70 -11.87
CA PRO A 23 13.34 -17.52 -11.03
C PRO A 23 13.08 -17.35 -9.53
N PHE A 24 12.45 -16.25 -9.12
CA PHE A 24 12.19 -15.91 -7.73
C PHE A 24 10.71 -16.04 -7.32
N ILE A 25 9.91 -16.83 -8.02
CA ILE A 25 8.45 -16.91 -7.77
C ILE A 25 8.10 -17.25 -6.32
N VAL A 26 8.85 -18.15 -5.68
CA VAL A 26 8.65 -18.54 -4.27
C VAL A 26 8.97 -17.36 -3.33
N ALA A 27 10.03 -16.62 -3.61
CA ALA A 27 10.37 -15.42 -2.83
C ALA A 27 9.31 -14.32 -3.03
N GLY A 28 8.84 -14.13 -4.26
CA GLY A 28 7.77 -13.18 -4.60
C GLY A 28 6.48 -13.46 -3.84
N VAL A 29 6.05 -14.72 -3.75
CA VAL A 29 4.87 -15.12 -2.96
C VAL A 29 5.05 -14.78 -1.48
N ARG A 30 6.23 -15.06 -0.89
CA ARG A 30 6.51 -14.75 0.52
C ARG A 30 6.48 -13.25 0.81
N VAL A 31 7.09 -12.44 -0.07
CA VAL A 31 7.08 -10.98 0.04
C VAL A 31 5.65 -10.43 -0.08
N LEU A 32 4.88 -10.89 -1.06
CA LEU A 32 3.49 -10.48 -1.22
C LEU A 32 2.65 -10.82 0.02
N ASN A 33 2.80 -12.04 0.56
CA ASN A 33 2.09 -12.45 1.78
C ASN A 33 2.41 -11.56 2.99
N ASP A 34 3.69 -11.25 3.22
CA ASP A 34 4.10 -10.36 4.32
C ASP A 34 3.53 -8.94 4.16
N ILE A 35 3.55 -8.38 2.94
CA ILE A 35 2.94 -7.07 2.63
C ILE A 35 1.44 -7.10 2.92
N LEU A 36 0.71 -8.11 2.45
CA LEU A 36 -0.74 -8.22 2.64
C LEU A 36 -1.13 -8.35 4.11
N LEU A 37 -0.39 -9.16 4.88
CA LEU A 37 -0.60 -9.29 6.33
C LEU A 37 -0.41 -7.96 7.06
N ARG A 38 0.64 -7.21 6.72
CA ARG A 38 0.88 -5.86 7.29
C ARG A 38 -0.22 -4.90 6.87
N MET A 39 -0.62 -4.89 5.59
CA MET A 39 -1.68 -4.03 5.09
C MET A 39 -3.03 -4.28 5.74
N ARG A 40 -3.36 -5.53 6.08
CA ARG A 40 -4.59 -5.86 6.84
C ARG A 40 -4.68 -5.07 8.15
N SER A 41 -3.56 -4.90 8.86
CA SER A 41 -3.51 -4.10 10.09
C SER A 41 -3.69 -2.58 9.85
N HIS A 42 -3.35 -2.10 8.65
CA HIS A 42 -3.45 -0.69 8.27
C HIS A 42 -4.82 -0.30 7.70
N GLN A 43 -5.58 -1.24 7.12
CA GLN A 43 -6.93 -0.97 6.57
C GLN A 43 -7.95 -0.53 7.65
N GLN A 44 -7.67 -0.73 8.94
CA GLN A 44 -8.50 -0.27 10.06
C GLN A 44 -8.52 1.27 10.22
N LYS A 45 -7.49 1.98 9.74
CA LYS A 45 -7.40 3.45 9.88
C LYS A 45 -7.99 4.16 8.66
N LYS A 46 -9.31 4.07 8.45
CA LYS A 46 -10.01 4.78 7.35
C LYS A 46 -10.12 6.30 7.52
N THR A 47 -9.63 6.87 8.62
CA THR A 47 -9.59 8.32 8.81
C THR A 47 -8.13 8.77 8.84
N ALA A 48 -7.67 9.37 7.74
CA ALA A 48 -6.45 10.15 7.76
C ALA A 48 -6.66 11.29 8.77
N ARG A 49 -5.90 11.31 9.88
CA ARG A 49 -5.83 12.49 10.74
C ARG A 49 -5.05 13.55 9.97
N LEU A 50 -5.76 14.39 9.22
CA LEU A 50 -5.18 15.54 8.57
C LEU A 50 -4.74 16.53 9.66
N ARG A 51 -3.48 16.97 9.60
CA ARG A 51 -2.98 18.04 10.47
C ARG A 51 -3.69 19.34 10.10
N ALA A 52 -3.98 20.19 11.09
CA ALA A 52 -4.59 21.50 10.86
C ALA A 52 -3.83 22.28 9.78
N LEU A 53 -4.54 22.65 8.71
CA LEU A 53 -4.00 23.50 7.65
C LEU A 53 -4.01 24.94 8.15
N ARG A 54 -2.83 25.56 8.26
CA ARG A 54 -2.73 27.01 8.45
C ARG A 54 -2.94 27.66 7.08
N TRP A 55 -4.15 28.17 6.86
CA TRP A 55 -4.43 29.03 5.71
C TRP A 55 -3.83 30.42 6.00
N SER A 56 -2.73 30.76 5.34
CA SER A 56 -2.30 32.15 5.25
C SER A 56 -3.25 32.86 4.29
N ALA A 57 -4.30 33.48 4.82
CA ALA A 57 -5.09 34.42 4.05
C ALA A 57 -4.16 35.60 3.71
N GLN A 58 -3.64 35.60 2.48
CA GLN A 58 -3.09 36.80 1.87
C GLN A 58 -4.24 37.80 1.77
N SER A 59 -4.29 38.73 2.72
CA SER A 59 -5.18 39.88 2.67
C SER A 59 -4.38 41.01 2.04
N LYS A 60 -4.90 41.48 0.90
CA LYS A 60 -4.49 42.59 0.03
C LYS A 60 -3.33 43.48 0.48
#